data_AF-A0AAJ5F7D7-F1
#
_entry.id   AF-A0AAJ5F7D7-F1
#
_cell.length_a   1.000
_cell.length_b   1.000
_cell.length_c   1.000
_cell.angle_alpha   90.00
_cell.angle_beta   90.00
_cell.angle_gamma   90.00
#
_symmetry.space_group_name_H-M   'P 1'
#
loop_
_entity.id
_entity.type
_entity.pdbx_description
1 polymer ?
#
loop_
_entity_poly.entity_id
_entity_poly.type
_entity_poly.pdbx_seq_one_letter_code
_entity_poly.pdbx_strand_id
1 'polypeptide(L)'
;MTLPDAEAWLDDFGIEVDWTLGRAVWRRVGEAHAQYVVRRRRSGGGFPRRIVTDYLIGAHAEVNGLPLFTLNPEDYTSFTELRVVIP
;
A
#
# COMPACT_ATOMS: atom_id res chain seq x y z
N MET A 1 -29.56 1.91 -12.79
CA MET A 1 -28.63 2.72 -11.96
C MET A 1 -27.28 2.61 -12.62
N THR A 2 -26.80 3.66 -13.27
CA THR A 2 -25.44 3.75 -13.80
C THR A 2 -24.48 3.84 -12.62
N LEU A 3 -23.36 3.11 -12.69
CA LEU A 3 -22.29 3.28 -11.70
C LEU A 3 -21.75 4.71 -11.80
N PRO A 4 -21.39 5.34 -10.67
CA PRO A 4 -20.76 6.65 -10.69
C PRO A 4 -19.43 6.56 -11.46
N ASP A 5 -19.14 7.61 -12.23
CA ASP A 5 -17.85 7.77 -12.88
C ASP A 5 -16.78 8.02 -11.81
N ALA A 6 -15.82 7.10 -11.70
CA ALA A 6 -14.78 7.15 -10.69
C ALA A 6 -13.83 8.33 -10.90
N GLU A 7 -13.54 8.71 -12.16
CA GLU A 7 -12.64 9.83 -12.45
C GLU A 7 -13.32 11.16 -12.10
N ALA A 8 -14.60 11.31 -12.49
CA ALA A 8 -15.38 12.48 -12.10
C ALA A 8 -15.51 12.64 -10.57
N TRP A 9 -15.68 11.52 -9.85
CA TRP A 9 -15.72 11.54 -8.39
C TRP A 9 -14.37 11.97 -7.77
N LEU A 10 -13.24 11.52 -8.32
CA LEU A 10 -11.92 11.95 -7.83
C LEU A 10 -11.73 13.45 -8.04
N ASP A 11 -12.12 13.97 -9.20
CA ASP A 11 -12.04 15.39 -9.54
C ASP A 11 -12.92 16.25 -8.62
N ASP A 12 -14.18 15.84 -8.37
CA ASP A 12 -15.12 16.56 -7.48
C ASP A 12 -14.58 16.74 -6.06
N PHE A 13 -13.75 15.81 -5.59
CA PHE A 13 -13.12 15.83 -4.27
C PHE A 13 -11.69 16.39 -4.29
N GLY A 14 -11.18 16.80 -5.45
CA GLY A 14 -9.81 17.32 -5.61
C GLY A 14 -8.74 16.27 -5.32
N ILE A 15 -9.01 15.01 -5.63
CA ILE A 15 -8.09 13.89 -5.41
C ILE A 15 -7.29 13.65 -6.69
N GLU A 16 -5.98 13.88 -6.62
CA GLU A 16 -5.06 13.55 -7.71
C GLU A 16 -4.64 12.07 -7.66
N VAL A 17 -4.50 11.46 -8.85
CA VAL A 17 -3.97 10.10 -8.99
C VAL A 17 -2.55 10.14 -9.52
N ASP A 18 -1.60 9.62 -8.76
CA ASP A 18 -0.29 9.27 -9.28
C ASP A 18 -0.34 7.89 -9.96
N TRP A 19 -0.38 7.91 -11.28
CA TRP A 19 -0.40 6.70 -12.11
C TRP A 19 0.95 5.98 -12.20
N THR A 20 2.03 6.57 -11.70
CA THR A 20 3.40 6.11 -11.96
C THR A 20 3.96 5.24 -10.85
N LEU A 21 4.06 3.94 -11.11
CA LEU A 21 4.81 3.01 -10.26
C LEU A 21 6.21 2.79 -10.84
N GLY A 22 7.16 3.64 -10.42
CA GLY A 22 8.55 3.57 -10.85
C GLY A 22 9.31 2.36 -10.30
N ARG A 23 10.52 2.11 -10.83
CA ARG A 23 11.40 0.99 -10.43
C ARG A 23 11.65 0.94 -8.92
N ALA A 24 11.80 2.10 -8.27
CA ALA A 24 12.04 2.18 -6.83
C ALA A 24 10.86 1.60 -6.02
N VAL A 25 9.62 1.91 -6.42
CA VAL A 25 8.40 1.38 -5.80
C VAL A 25 8.33 -0.14 -5.98
N TRP A 26 8.51 -0.64 -7.21
CA TRP A 26 8.47 -2.09 -7.47
C TRP A 26 9.54 -2.88 -6.71
N ARG A 27 10.76 -2.33 -6.60
CA ARG A 27 11.81 -2.94 -5.77
C ARG A 27 11.35 -3.03 -4.31
N ARG A 28 10.79 -1.94 -3.78
CA ARG A 28 10.37 -1.87 -2.38
C ARG A 28 9.20 -2.81 -2.07
N VAL A 29 8.24 -2.96 -2.99
CA VAL A 29 7.17 -3.97 -2.93
C VAL A 29 7.75 -5.37 -2.75
N GLY A 30 8.70 -5.74 -3.60
CA GLY A 30 9.34 -7.06 -3.54
C GLY A 30 10.06 -7.32 -2.22
N GLU A 31 10.79 -6.32 -1.72
CA GLU A 31 11.49 -6.38 -0.43
C GLU A 31 10.51 -6.55 0.75
N ALA A 32 9.46 -5.73 0.79
CA ALA A 32 8.44 -5.78 1.84
C ALA A 32 7.71 -7.14 1.85
N HIS A 33 7.30 -7.60 0.67
CA HIS A 33 6.59 -8.87 0.53
C HIS A 33 7.48 -10.06 0.91
N ALA A 34 8.75 -10.06 0.51
CA ALA A 34 9.69 -11.12 0.87
C ALA A 34 9.88 -11.23 2.39
N GLN A 35 10.06 -10.10 3.08
CA GLN A 35 10.17 -10.06 4.54
C GLN A 35 8.90 -10.61 5.22
N TYR A 36 7.72 -10.22 4.73
CA TYR A 36 6.46 -10.75 5.24
C TYR A 36 6.33 -12.26 5.05
N VAL A 37 6.65 -12.78 3.86
CA VAL A 37 6.63 -14.24 3.61
C VAL A 37 7.54 -14.97 4.59
N VAL A 38 8.74 -14.44 4.87
CA VAL A 38 9.65 -15.01 5.87
C VAL A 38 9.04 -15.00 7.27
N ARG A 39 8.47 -13.87 7.72
CA ARG A 39 7.82 -13.76 9.03
C ARG A 39 6.63 -14.71 9.16
N ARG A 40 5.78 -14.79 8.13
CA ARG A 40 4.58 -15.63 8.11
C ARG A 40 4.92 -17.13 8.16
N ARG A 41 5.96 -17.55 7.43
CA ARG A 41 6.47 -18.93 7.50
C ARG A 41 6.94 -19.29 8.91
N ARG A 42 7.66 -18.39 9.57
CA ARG A 42 8.16 -18.59 10.95
C ARG A 42 7.04 -18.66 11.99
N SER A 43 5.95 -17.92 11.78
CA SER A 43 4.82 -17.90 12.71
C SER A 43 3.81 -19.04 12.52
N GLY A 44 4.10 -20.03 11.66
CA GLY A 44 3.17 -21.13 11.35
C GLY A 44 1.89 -20.70 10.61
N GLY A 45 1.86 -19.49 10.02
CA GLY A 45 0.64 -18.81 9.60
C GLY A 45 -0.01 -19.31 8.29
N GLY A 46 0.33 -20.49 7.79
CA GLY A 46 -0.22 -21.04 6.54
C GLY A 46 0.13 -20.22 5.28
N PHE A 47 -0.70 -20.34 4.23
CA PHE A 47 -0.49 -19.61 2.97
C PHE A 47 -0.64 -18.09 3.14
N PRO A 48 0.18 -17.27 2.46
CA PRO A 48 0.11 -15.82 2.56
C PRO A 48 -1.23 -15.28 2.03
N ARG A 49 -1.86 -14.35 2.78
CA ARG A 49 -2.99 -13.55 2.30
C ARG A 49 -2.63 -12.77 1.02
N ARG A 50 -3.63 -12.41 0.20
CA ARG A 50 -3.50 -11.45 -0.91
C ARG A 50 -3.11 -10.08 -0.32
N ILE A 51 -1.81 -9.77 -0.27
CA ILE A 51 -1.28 -8.51 0.30
C ILE A 51 -0.54 -7.69 -0.79
N VAL A 52 -0.65 -8.07 -2.06
CA VAL A 52 0.07 -7.35 -3.13
C VAL A 52 -0.38 -5.89 -3.23
N THR A 53 -1.68 -5.61 -3.11
CA THR A 53 -2.21 -4.24 -3.19
C THR A 53 -1.70 -3.34 -2.06
N ASP A 54 -1.76 -3.81 -0.81
CA ASP A 54 -1.28 -3.02 0.34
C ASP A 54 0.24 -2.80 0.26
N TYR A 55 1.00 -3.77 -0.27
CA TYR A 55 2.42 -3.56 -0.52
C TYR A 55 2.68 -2.49 -1.59
N LEU A 56 1.86 -2.43 -2.64
CA LEU A 56 1.97 -1.38 -3.67
C LEU A 56 1.69 0.00 -3.06
N ILE A 57 0.62 0.12 -2.28
CA ILE A 57 0.23 1.37 -1.62
C ILE A 57 1.31 1.83 -0.63
N GLY A 58 1.73 0.95 0.28
CA GLY A 58 2.73 1.28 1.28
C GLY A 58 4.10 1.60 0.68
N ALA A 59 4.51 0.87 -0.36
CA ALA A 59 5.78 1.14 -1.06
C ALA A 59 5.73 2.45 -1.84
N HIS A 60 4.62 2.77 -2.48
CA HIS A 60 4.44 4.04 -3.18
C HIS A 60 4.54 5.20 -2.19
N ALA A 61 3.83 5.14 -1.06
CA ALA A 61 3.86 6.18 -0.04
C ALA A 61 5.26 6.34 0.58
N GLU A 62 5.89 5.24 1.00
CA GLU A 62 7.21 5.28 1.64
C GLU A 62 8.31 5.78 0.70
N VAL A 63 8.33 5.31 -0.56
CA VAL A 63 9.35 5.72 -1.55
C VAL A 63 9.22 7.20 -1.91
N ASN A 64 7.99 7.74 -1.94
CA ASN A 64 7.74 9.14 -2.25
C ASN A 64 7.74 10.05 -1.01
N GLY A 65 7.95 9.51 0.20
CA GLY A 65 7.93 10.29 1.44
C GLY A 65 6.54 10.84 1.81
N LEU A 66 5.48 10.19 1.34
CA LEU A 66 4.09 10.59 1.58
C LEU A 66 3.54 9.91 2.85
N PRO A 67 2.70 10.60 3.64
CA PRO A 67 1.95 9.96 4.71
C PRO A 67 0.89 9.01 4.12
N LEU A 68 0.66 7.88 4.78
CA LEU A 68 -0.43 6.97 4.44
C LEU A 68 -1.59 7.14 5.43
N PHE A 69 -2.74 7.55 4.92
CA PHE A 69 -3.98 7.62 5.69
C PHE A 69 -4.74 6.28 5.59
N THR A 70 -5.01 5.60 6.70
CA THR A 70 -5.67 4.29 6.69
C THR A 70 -6.39 3.97 8.00
N LEU A 71 -7.46 3.19 7.91
CA LEU A 71 -8.15 2.56 9.05
C LEU A 71 -7.45 1.28 9.53
N ASN A 72 -6.55 0.71 8.72
CA ASN A 72 -5.88 -0.57 8.99
C ASN A 72 -4.36 -0.38 9.10
N PRO A 73 -3.85 0.33 10.14
CA PRO A 73 -2.41 0.63 10.26
C PRO A 73 -1.55 -0.65 10.37
N GLU A 74 -2.10 -1.72 10.95
CA GLU A 74 -1.39 -2.99 11.17
C GLU A 74 -0.94 -3.67 9.86
N ASP A 75 -1.65 -3.43 8.76
CA ASP A 75 -1.32 -4.00 7.43
C ASP A 75 -0.01 -3.39 6.87
N TYR A 76 0.41 -2.23 7.37
CA TYR A 76 1.55 -1.45 6.88
C TYR A 76 2.79 -1.55 7.76
N THR A 77 2.80 -2.42 8.77
CA THR A 77 3.92 -2.65 9.69
C THR A 77 5.22 -3.13 9.03
N SER A 78 5.19 -3.48 7.74
CA SER A 78 6.36 -3.85 6.94
C SER A 78 7.15 -2.64 6.40
N PHE A 79 6.64 -1.43 6.61
CA PHE A 79 7.22 -0.17 6.13
C PHE A 79 7.70 0.65 7.32
N THR A 80 9.03 0.69 7.53
CA THR A 80 9.63 1.28 8.73
C THR A 80 9.74 2.80 8.65
N GLU A 81 9.83 3.34 7.44
CA GLU A 81 9.94 4.79 7.21
C GLU A 81 8.59 5.42 6.85
N LEU A 82 7.53 4.61 6.75
CA LEU A 82 6.21 5.08 6.38
C LEU A 82 5.52 5.75 7.56
N ARG A 83 5.19 7.04 7.38
CA ARG A 83 4.34 7.76 8.32
C ARG A 83 2.89 7.36 8.11
N VAL A 84 2.32 6.61 9.05
CA VAL A 84 0.89 6.25 9.05
C VAL A 84 0.08 7.30 9.82
N VAL A 85 -1.05 7.71 9.24
CA VAL A 85 -2.03 8.62 9.83
C VAL A 85 -3.36 7.86 9.94
N ILE A 86 -3.98 7.90 11.12
CA ILE A 86 -5.26 7.24 11.39
C ILE A 86 -6.33 8.34 11.49
N PRO A 87 -7.52 8.16 10.87
CA PRO A 87 -8.66 9.06 11.01
C PRO A 87 -9.07 9.34 12.46
#